data_AF-A0A2S0MB59-F1
#
_entry.id   AF-A0A2S0MB59-F1
#
_cell.length_a   1.000
_cell.length_b   1.000
_cell.length_c   1.000
_cell.angle_alpha   90.00
_cell.angle_beta   90.00
_cell.angle_gamma   90.00
#
_symmetry.space_group_name_H-M   'P 1'
#
loop_
_entity.id
_entity.type
_entity.pdbx_description
1 polymer ?
#
loop_
_entity_poly.entity_id
_entity_poly.type
_entity_poly.pdbx_seq_one_letter_code
_entity_poly.pdbx_strand_id
1 'polypeptide(L)'
;MTERGHSIAGLPRNASHAQVRQTLAWADAGWPWAHYGPVVMAAVREGVPVVGDNLPRAQMRAAMQDSTLDARLPAPQLAEQEARIRTGHCNALPGSQIRPMTRVLIARGLAMADTVTGARQPGRGVLLVAGNGHVARGLGVPVHLATDIEVKVLSAQAEPALAATKTEATEPSPDLLDGDLRWPTPPVPPRDHCAAFRVPVSRTR
;
A
#
# COMPACT_ATOMS: atom_id res chain seq x y z
N MET A 1 -8.49 2.68 0.04
CA MET A 1 -7.47 3.71 0.16
C MET A 1 -7.97 4.89 -0.63
N THR A 2 -7.81 6.09 -0.07
CA THR A 2 -8.28 7.32 -0.70
C THR A 2 -7.47 7.64 -1.94
N GLU A 3 -8.14 7.98 -3.03
CA GLU A 3 -7.52 8.34 -4.32
C GLU A 3 -6.94 9.76 -4.26
N ARG A 4 -5.88 10.02 -5.03
CA ARG A 4 -5.38 11.39 -5.26
C ARG A 4 -6.51 12.31 -5.72
N GLY A 5 -6.46 13.56 -5.24
CA GLY A 5 -7.48 14.58 -5.51
C GLY A 5 -8.45 14.79 -4.34
N HIS A 6 -8.45 13.91 -3.34
CA HIS A 6 -9.19 14.10 -2.10
C HIS A 6 -8.27 14.58 -0.98
N SER A 7 -8.68 15.61 -0.25
CA SER A 7 -7.92 16.19 0.86
C SER A 7 -8.85 16.81 1.87
N ILE A 8 -8.52 16.69 3.17
CA ILE A 8 -9.23 17.38 4.25
C ILE A 8 -8.63 18.75 4.58
N ALA A 9 -7.70 19.26 3.76
CA ALA A 9 -7.16 20.60 3.93
C ALA A 9 -8.32 21.62 4.02
N GLY A 10 -8.34 22.41 5.09
CA GLY A 10 -9.40 23.38 5.36
C GLY A 10 -10.58 22.87 6.20
N LEU A 11 -10.66 21.58 6.50
CA LEU A 11 -11.62 21.11 7.52
C LEU A 11 -11.21 21.61 8.92
N PRO A 12 -12.18 21.96 9.79
CA PRO A 12 -11.88 22.36 11.16
C PRO A 12 -11.40 21.17 11.99
N ARG A 13 -10.62 21.43 13.06
CA ARG A 13 -10.06 20.39 13.94
C ARG A 13 -11.11 19.55 14.67
N ASN A 14 -12.34 20.06 14.77
CA ASN A 14 -13.49 19.36 15.36
C ASN A 14 -14.40 18.71 14.29
N ALA A 15 -13.94 18.58 13.04
CA ALA A 15 -14.70 17.90 12.00
C ALA A 15 -15.08 16.48 12.45
N SER A 16 -16.33 16.09 12.18
CA SER A 16 -16.82 14.76 12.52
C SER A 16 -16.19 13.67 11.65
N HIS A 17 -16.19 12.43 12.13
CA HIS A 17 -15.79 11.28 11.33
C HIS A 17 -16.56 11.20 10.00
N ALA A 18 -17.85 11.56 9.99
CA ALA A 18 -18.67 11.55 8.78
C ALA A 18 -18.19 12.58 7.74
N GLN A 19 -17.92 13.82 8.17
CA GLN A 19 -17.39 14.88 7.29
C GLN A 19 -16.02 14.48 6.71
N VAL A 20 -15.13 13.95 7.54
CA VAL A 20 -13.79 13.50 7.12
C VAL A 20 -13.90 12.37 6.11
N ARG A 21 -14.72 11.35 6.37
CA ARG A 21 -14.94 10.23 5.45
C ARG A 21 -15.53 10.68 4.11
N GLN A 22 -16.53 11.56 4.14
CA GLN A 22 -17.15 12.10 2.93
C GLN A 22 -16.13 12.87 2.09
N THR A 23 -15.34 13.74 2.72
CA THR A 23 -14.33 14.57 2.05
C THR A 23 -13.22 13.71 1.43
N LEU A 24 -12.79 12.66 2.14
CA LEU A 24 -11.82 11.68 1.65
C LEU A 24 -12.42 10.65 0.68
N ALA A 25 -13.71 10.76 0.32
CA ALA A 25 -14.44 9.74 -0.46
C ALA A 25 -14.13 8.32 0.04
N TRP A 26 -14.16 8.12 1.36
CA TRP A 26 -13.62 6.94 2.01
C TRP A 26 -14.40 5.67 1.63
N ALA A 27 -13.70 4.69 1.06
CA ALA A 27 -14.27 3.41 0.69
C ALA A 27 -14.10 2.40 1.83
N ASP A 28 -15.15 2.22 2.64
CA ASP A 28 -15.16 1.21 3.72
C ASP A 28 -14.95 -0.21 3.17
N ALA A 29 -15.44 -0.47 1.96
CA ALA A 29 -15.18 -1.71 1.24
C ALA A 29 -13.68 -1.82 0.93
N GLY A 30 -13.02 -2.77 1.61
CA GLY A 30 -11.58 -3.03 1.52
C GLY A 30 -10.73 -2.22 2.50
N TRP A 31 -11.23 -1.09 3.03
CA TRP A 31 -10.52 -0.26 4.01
C TRP A 31 -11.47 0.14 5.15
N PRO A 32 -11.82 -0.78 6.06
CA PRO A 32 -12.81 -0.52 7.10
C PRO A 32 -12.42 0.68 7.96
N TRP A 33 -13.26 1.71 8.01
CA TRP A 33 -12.97 2.93 8.78
C TRP A 33 -12.66 2.66 10.26
N ALA A 34 -13.22 1.59 10.84
CA ALA A 34 -12.90 1.19 12.21
C ALA A 34 -11.39 0.97 12.46
N HIS A 35 -10.64 0.52 11.44
CA HIS A 35 -9.21 0.25 11.56
C HIS A 35 -8.34 1.47 11.26
N TYR A 36 -8.77 2.35 10.34
CA TYR A 36 -7.95 3.46 9.82
C TYR A 36 -8.39 4.84 10.33
N GLY A 37 -9.64 4.97 10.73
CA GLY A 37 -10.21 6.22 11.26
C GLY A 37 -9.43 6.81 12.43
N PRO A 38 -8.94 6.02 13.41
CA PRO A 38 -8.18 6.56 14.53
C PRO A 38 -6.94 7.37 14.12
N VAL A 39 -6.12 6.89 13.17
CA VAL A 39 -4.92 7.62 12.71
C VAL A 39 -5.29 8.87 11.91
N VAL A 40 -6.32 8.78 11.05
CA VAL A 40 -6.81 9.93 10.28
C VAL A 40 -7.35 11.02 11.21
N MET A 41 -8.14 10.65 12.21
CA MET A 41 -8.74 11.62 13.14
C MET A 41 -7.74 12.19 14.14
N ALA A 42 -6.64 11.49 14.44
CA ALA A 42 -5.53 12.09 15.18
C ALA A 42 -4.93 13.27 14.41
N ALA A 43 -4.65 13.10 13.10
CA ALA A 43 -4.17 14.18 12.24
C ALA A 43 -5.16 15.35 12.15
N VAL A 44 -6.46 15.08 11.98
CA VAL A 44 -7.53 16.10 11.95
C VAL A 44 -7.51 16.96 13.21
N ARG A 45 -7.42 16.33 14.39
CA ARG A 45 -7.44 17.03 15.69
C ARG A 45 -6.23 17.94 15.89
N GLU A 46 -5.09 17.56 15.36
CA GLU A 46 -3.87 18.38 15.35
C GLU A 46 -3.84 19.43 14.22
N GLY A 47 -4.83 19.42 13.33
CA GLY A 47 -4.85 20.29 12.15
C GLY A 47 -3.79 19.93 11.11
N VAL A 48 -3.35 18.67 11.09
CA VAL A 48 -2.47 18.12 10.05
C VAL A 48 -3.34 17.71 8.85
N PRO A 49 -3.08 18.25 7.64
CA PRO A 49 -3.81 17.83 6.45
C PRO A 49 -3.62 16.35 6.15
N VAL A 50 -4.71 15.65 5.82
CA VAL A 50 -4.69 14.29 5.30
C VAL A 50 -5.09 14.32 3.83
N VAL A 51 -4.28 13.69 2.99
CA VAL A 51 -4.42 13.72 1.53
C VAL A 51 -4.47 12.29 1.01
N GLY A 52 -5.31 12.03 0.02
CA GLY A 52 -5.31 10.79 -0.74
C GLY A 52 -4.09 10.67 -1.63
N ASP A 53 -3.45 9.51 -1.61
CA ASP A 53 -2.18 9.23 -2.27
C ASP A 53 -2.28 8.13 -3.34
N ASN A 54 -3.37 7.36 -3.34
CA ASN A 54 -3.52 6.23 -4.23
C ASN A 54 -3.80 6.66 -5.68
N LEU A 55 -3.35 5.84 -6.63
CA LEU A 55 -3.68 5.99 -8.04
C LEU A 55 -5.22 5.99 -8.22
N PRO A 56 -5.81 7.02 -8.88
CA PRO A 56 -7.23 7.05 -9.15
C PRO A 56 -7.69 5.84 -9.96
N ARG A 57 -8.85 5.26 -9.62
CA ARG A 57 -9.35 4.04 -10.29
C ARG A 57 -9.50 4.21 -11.79
N ALA A 58 -9.89 5.41 -12.22
CA ALA A 58 -10.02 5.75 -13.64
C ALA A 58 -8.70 5.61 -14.42
N GLN A 59 -7.55 5.72 -13.76
CA GLN A 59 -6.22 5.65 -14.37
C GLN A 59 -5.64 4.22 -14.39
N MET A 60 -6.23 3.26 -13.66
CA MET A 60 -5.68 1.90 -13.56
C MET A 60 -5.61 1.18 -14.91
N ARG A 61 -6.63 1.34 -15.76
CA ARG A 61 -6.63 0.73 -17.10
C ARG A 61 -5.52 1.30 -17.99
N ALA A 62 -5.26 2.60 -17.91
CA ALA A 62 -4.17 3.22 -18.65
C ALA A 62 -2.82 2.70 -18.15
N ALA A 63 -2.63 2.63 -16.83
CA ALA A 63 -1.41 2.08 -16.23
C ALA A 63 -1.12 0.63 -16.66
N MET A 64 -2.14 -0.22 -16.79
CA MET A 64 -1.95 -1.59 -17.29
C MET A 64 -1.31 -1.64 -18.70
N GLN A 65 -1.65 -0.67 -19.55
CA GLN A 65 -1.20 -0.61 -20.94
C GLN A 65 0.10 0.18 -21.13
N ASP A 66 0.50 0.99 -20.15
CA ASP A 66 1.68 1.83 -20.24
C ASP A 66 2.96 1.02 -20.01
N SER A 67 3.63 0.64 -21.08
CA SER A 67 4.90 -0.09 -21.03
C SER A 67 6.07 0.73 -20.51
N THR A 68 5.96 2.06 -20.44
CA THR A 68 7.04 2.90 -19.89
C THR A 68 7.24 2.67 -18.39
N LEU A 69 6.20 2.18 -17.70
CA LEU A 69 6.26 1.81 -16.29
C LEU A 69 7.21 0.64 -16.02
N ASP A 70 7.50 -0.21 -17.00
CA ASP A 70 8.45 -1.33 -16.86
C ASP A 70 9.87 -0.83 -16.57
N ALA A 71 10.22 0.37 -17.05
CA ALA A 71 11.54 0.98 -16.85
C ALA A 71 11.67 1.73 -15.51
N ARG A 72 10.62 1.78 -14.68
CA ARG A 72 10.61 2.49 -13.40
C ARG A 72 11.19 1.68 -12.25
N LEU A 73 11.50 0.42 -12.50
CA LEU A 73 12.26 -0.45 -11.61
C LEU A 73 13.42 -1.09 -12.40
N PRO A 74 14.58 -1.31 -11.79
CA PRO A 74 15.61 -2.12 -12.43
C PRO A 74 15.11 -3.57 -12.63
N ALA A 75 15.68 -4.29 -13.61
CA ALA A 75 15.16 -5.59 -14.04
C ALA A 75 15.01 -6.64 -12.91
N PRO A 76 15.95 -6.79 -11.96
CA PRO A 76 15.78 -7.71 -10.83
C PRO A 76 14.59 -7.36 -9.94
N GLN A 77 14.41 -6.07 -9.63
CA GLN A 77 13.29 -5.54 -8.84
C GLN A 77 11.95 -5.73 -9.55
N LEU A 78 11.92 -5.52 -10.87
CA LEU A 78 10.72 -5.76 -11.66
C LEU A 78 10.31 -7.25 -11.63
N ALA A 79 11.27 -8.16 -11.77
CA ALA A 79 11.02 -9.61 -11.69
C ALA A 79 10.54 -10.04 -10.30
N GLU A 80 11.12 -9.47 -9.25
CA GLU A 80 10.67 -9.67 -7.86
C GLU A 80 9.23 -9.16 -7.66
N GLN A 81 8.90 -7.98 -8.19
CA GLN A 81 7.55 -7.44 -8.11
C GLN A 81 6.52 -8.32 -8.84
N GLU A 82 6.88 -8.89 -9.99
CA GLU A 82 6.04 -9.88 -10.68
C GLU A 82 5.86 -11.17 -9.89
N ALA A 83 6.90 -11.62 -9.19
CA ALA A 83 6.81 -12.78 -8.30
C ALA A 83 5.84 -12.51 -7.14
N ARG A 84 5.93 -11.34 -6.49
CA ARG A 84 5.00 -10.90 -5.44
C ARG A 84 3.57 -10.76 -5.94
N ILE A 85 3.37 -10.22 -7.15
CA ILE A 85 2.04 -10.22 -7.78
C ILE A 85 1.52 -11.65 -7.95
N ARG A 86 2.35 -12.58 -8.45
CA ARG A 86 1.93 -13.97 -8.67
C ARG A 86 1.51 -14.65 -7.37
N THR A 87 2.36 -14.57 -6.34
CA THR A 87 2.12 -15.22 -5.04
C THR A 87 1.01 -14.54 -4.25
N GLY A 88 0.92 -13.20 -4.29
CA GLY A 88 -0.15 -12.42 -3.68
C GLY A 88 -1.53 -12.69 -4.28
N HIS A 89 -1.59 -13.20 -5.51
CA HIS A 89 -2.81 -13.71 -6.15
C HIS A 89 -2.92 -15.24 -6.08
N CYS A 90 -2.24 -15.88 -5.12
CA CYS A 90 -2.28 -17.31 -4.87
C CYS A 90 -1.94 -18.18 -6.10
N ASN A 91 -1.12 -17.66 -7.02
CA ASN A 91 -0.80 -18.25 -8.32
C ASN A 91 -2.02 -18.48 -9.24
N ALA A 92 -3.17 -17.90 -8.92
CA ALA A 92 -4.41 -18.06 -9.69
C ALA A 92 -4.56 -17.02 -10.81
N LEU A 93 -3.73 -15.97 -10.81
CA LEU A 93 -3.77 -14.94 -11.83
C LEU A 93 -3.17 -15.45 -13.15
N PRO A 94 -3.84 -15.28 -14.31
CA PRO A 94 -3.28 -15.67 -15.61
C PRO A 94 -1.94 -14.98 -15.86
N GLY A 95 -0.99 -15.71 -16.46
CA GLY A 95 0.36 -15.18 -16.74
C GLY A 95 0.35 -13.86 -17.53
N SER A 96 -0.59 -13.71 -18.47
CA SER A 96 -0.78 -12.49 -19.26
C SER A 96 -1.22 -11.27 -18.45
N GLN A 97 -1.72 -11.46 -17.23
CA GLN A 97 -2.14 -10.38 -16.33
C GLN A 97 -1.07 -9.96 -15.33
N ILE A 98 0.00 -10.76 -15.17
CA ILE A 98 1.07 -10.47 -14.20
C ILE A 98 1.71 -9.10 -14.48
N ARG A 99 2.24 -8.90 -15.70
CA ARG A 99 2.90 -7.66 -16.09
C ARG A 99 1.96 -6.44 -16.05
N PRO A 100 0.73 -6.49 -16.59
CA PRO A 100 -0.26 -5.41 -16.41
C PRO A 100 -0.53 -5.05 -14.94
N MET A 101 -0.66 -6.04 -14.05
CA MET A 101 -0.88 -5.77 -12.62
C MET A 101 0.36 -5.21 -11.93
N THR A 102 1.56 -5.65 -12.33
CA THR A 102 2.83 -5.06 -11.87
C THR A 102 2.90 -3.57 -12.21
N ARG A 103 2.52 -3.18 -13.44
CA ARG A 103 2.46 -1.76 -13.85
C ARG A 103 1.51 -0.94 -12.98
N VAL A 104 0.37 -1.50 -12.59
CA VAL A 104 -0.55 -0.83 -11.65
C VAL A 104 0.09 -0.62 -10.28
N LEU A 105 0.86 -1.59 -9.76
CA LEU A 105 1.58 -1.39 -8.50
C LEU A 105 2.66 -0.31 -8.61
N ILE A 106 3.41 -0.27 -9.70
CA ILE A 106 4.41 0.78 -9.97
C ILE A 106 3.71 2.14 -10.06
N ALA A 107 2.62 2.25 -10.83
CA ALA A 107 1.86 3.50 -10.95
C ALA A 107 1.27 3.98 -9.61
N ARG A 108 0.86 3.06 -8.72
CA ARG A 108 0.47 3.41 -7.35
C ARG A 108 1.64 3.93 -6.53
N GLY A 109 2.79 3.26 -6.60
CA GLY A 109 4.02 3.71 -5.95
C GLY A 109 4.42 5.12 -6.38
N LEU A 110 4.35 5.40 -7.69
CA LEU A 110 4.59 6.73 -8.26
C LEU A 110 3.58 7.76 -7.76
N ALA A 111 2.28 7.43 -7.78
CA ALA A 111 1.23 8.33 -7.30
C ALA A 111 1.45 8.71 -5.82
N MET A 112 1.85 7.75 -4.99
CA MET A 112 2.18 7.98 -3.58
C MET A 112 3.44 8.85 -3.44
N ALA A 113 4.51 8.56 -4.19
CA ALA A 113 5.75 9.33 -4.18
C ALA A 113 5.56 10.79 -4.60
N ASP A 114 4.77 11.03 -5.65
CA ASP A 114 4.38 12.37 -6.08
C ASP A 114 3.61 13.11 -4.99
N THR A 115 2.69 12.40 -4.32
CA THR A 115 1.88 12.99 -3.24
C THR A 115 2.76 13.36 -2.04
N VAL A 116 3.69 12.48 -1.66
CA VAL A 116 4.69 12.76 -0.61
C VAL A 116 5.52 13.98 -0.99
N THR A 117 6.03 14.03 -2.22
CA THR A 117 6.86 15.14 -2.71
C THR A 117 6.09 16.46 -2.71
N GLY A 118 4.84 16.46 -3.20
CA GLY A 118 3.98 17.65 -3.23
C GLY A 118 3.48 18.11 -1.87
N ALA A 119 3.44 17.22 -0.86
CA ALA A 119 3.03 17.54 0.50
C ALA A 119 4.16 18.12 1.37
N ARG A 120 5.41 18.14 0.88
CA ARG A 120 6.57 18.66 1.63
C ARG A 120 6.35 20.13 2.01
N GLN A 121 6.72 20.46 3.24
CA GLN A 121 6.75 21.84 3.74
C GLN A 121 8.07 22.06 4.48
N PRO A 122 8.70 23.25 4.36
CA PRO A 122 9.92 23.55 5.09
C PRO A 122 9.78 23.29 6.59
N GLY A 123 10.75 22.56 7.18
CA GLY A 123 10.78 22.23 8.60
C GLY A 123 9.73 21.22 9.07
N ARG A 124 9.01 20.56 8.16
CA ARG A 124 8.00 19.54 8.50
C ARG A 124 8.28 18.22 7.80
N GLY A 125 7.94 17.12 8.48
CA GLY A 125 7.92 15.78 7.89
C GLY A 125 6.60 15.46 7.20
N VAL A 126 6.63 14.50 6.28
CA VAL A 126 5.44 13.88 5.69
C VAL A 126 5.35 12.44 6.20
N LEU A 127 4.19 12.05 6.74
CA LEU A 127 3.92 10.68 7.16
C LEU A 127 3.08 9.98 6.09
N LEU A 128 3.64 8.95 5.46
CA LEU A 128 2.91 8.05 4.57
C LEU A 128 2.43 6.82 5.35
N VAL A 129 1.13 6.51 5.28
CA VAL A 129 0.55 5.30 5.86
C VAL A 129 0.10 4.39 4.72
N ALA A 130 0.87 3.34 4.47
CA ALA A 130 0.63 2.40 3.36
C ALA A 130 0.88 0.95 3.79
N GLY A 131 0.48 -0.01 2.95
CA GLY A 131 0.79 -1.43 3.18
C GLY A 131 2.28 -1.73 3.02
N ASN A 132 2.78 -2.77 3.68
CA ASN A 132 4.22 -3.09 3.74
C ASN A 132 4.89 -3.21 2.36
N GLY A 133 4.20 -3.78 1.37
CA GLY A 133 4.71 -3.85 -0.01
C GLY A 133 4.95 -2.48 -0.66
N HIS A 134 4.20 -1.45 -0.27
CA HIS A 134 4.38 -0.08 -0.77
C HIS A 134 5.53 0.68 -0.09
N VAL A 135 5.98 0.25 1.09
CA VAL A 135 7.10 0.90 1.81
C VAL A 135 8.42 0.13 1.69
N ALA A 136 8.42 -1.01 1.01
CA ALA A 136 9.63 -1.78 0.69
C ALA A 136 10.64 -0.92 -0.08
N ARG A 137 11.86 -0.76 0.45
CA ARG A 137 12.84 0.20 -0.10
C ARG A 137 13.28 -0.09 -1.52
N GLY A 138 13.30 -1.36 -1.94
CA GLY A 138 13.71 -1.77 -3.28
C GLY A 138 12.59 -1.81 -4.33
N LEU A 139 11.32 -1.62 -3.94
CA LEU A 139 10.17 -1.89 -4.82
C LEU A 139 9.04 -0.87 -4.72
N GLY A 140 8.84 -0.31 -3.54
CA GLY A 140 7.74 0.57 -3.21
C GLY A 140 8.05 2.04 -3.45
N VAL A 141 7.34 2.91 -2.73
CA VAL A 141 7.48 4.37 -2.79
C VAL A 141 8.92 4.87 -2.67
N PRO A 142 9.80 4.33 -1.79
CA PRO A 142 11.15 4.86 -1.66
C PRO A 142 11.97 4.88 -2.95
N VAL A 143 11.75 3.95 -3.89
CA VAL A 143 12.49 3.92 -5.17
C VAL A 143 12.11 5.07 -6.11
N HIS A 144 11.01 5.76 -5.82
CA HIS A 144 10.43 6.81 -6.66
C HIS A 144 10.61 8.20 -6.05
N LEU A 145 11.11 8.29 -4.82
CA LEU A 145 11.37 9.56 -4.16
C LEU A 145 12.71 10.14 -4.65
N ALA A 146 12.79 11.47 -4.66
CA ALA A 146 14.03 12.17 -4.98
C ALA A 146 15.09 11.94 -3.89
N THR A 147 16.37 11.95 -4.28
CA THR A 147 17.50 11.64 -3.40
C THR A 147 17.73 12.64 -2.27
N ASP A 148 17.11 13.83 -2.35
CA ASP A 148 17.15 14.86 -1.30
C ASP A 148 16.11 14.61 -0.18
N ILE A 149 15.31 13.55 -0.30
CA ILE A 149 14.32 13.16 0.70
C ILE A 149 14.92 12.06 1.58
N GLU A 150 15.12 12.37 2.87
CA GLU A 150 15.44 11.35 3.87
C GLU A 150 14.20 10.51 4.18
N VAL A 151 14.30 9.19 4.02
CA VAL A 151 13.19 8.25 4.21
C VAL A 151 13.51 7.28 5.35
N LYS A 152 12.61 7.25 6.35
CA LYS A 152 12.61 6.25 7.42
C LYS A 152 11.34 5.40 7.32
N VAL A 153 11.48 4.09 7.29
CA VAL A 153 10.35 3.17 7.26
C VAL A 153 10.14 2.58 8.66
N LEU A 154 8.89 2.65 9.14
CA LEU A 154 8.41 1.89 10.27
C LEU A 154 7.40 0.86 9.75
N SER A 155 7.73 -0.42 9.87
CA SER A 155 6.89 -1.53 9.42
C SER A 155 6.24 -2.21 10.62
N ALA A 156 4.91 -2.10 10.73
CA ALA A 156 4.14 -2.85 11.71
C ALA A 156 3.92 -4.28 11.19
N GLN A 157 4.38 -5.27 11.95
CA GLN A 157 4.39 -6.67 11.53
C GLN A 157 3.81 -7.54 12.65
N ALA A 158 2.81 -8.36 12.30
CA ALA A 158 2.21 -9.28 13.25
C ALA A 158 3.20 -10.40 13.59
N GLU A 159 3.33 -10.68 14.88
CA GLU A 159 4.07 -11.85 15.33
C GLU A 159 3.42 -13.14 14.78
N PRO A 160 4.23 -14.17 14.45
CA PRO A 160 3.70 -15.42 13.95
C PRO A 160 2.73 -16.06 14.95
N ALA A 161 1.54 -16.44 14.48
CA ALA A 161 0.72 -17.40 15.22
C ALA A 161 1.34 -18.81 15.05
N LEU A 162 1.33 -19.62 16.12
CA LEU A 162 1.96 -20.96 16.20
C LEU A 162 1.55 -21.97 15.09
N ALA A 163 0.64 -21.62 14.17
CA ALA A 163 0.13 -22.50 13.11
C ALA A 163 -0.19 -21.79 11.77
N ALA A 164 0.28 -20.57 11.50
CA ALA A 164 -0.08 -19.87 10.25
C ALA A 164 0.77 -20.28 9.04
N THR A 165 0.12 -20.56 7.92
CA THR A 165 0.75 -20.67 6.59
C THR A 165 1.43 -19.35 6.26
N LYS A 166 2.69 -19.40 5.78
CA LYS A 166 3.50 -18.23 5.43
C LYS A 166 2.72 -17.28 4.52
N THR A 167 2.52 -16.03 4.95
CA THR A 167 1.99 -14.92 4.12
C THR A 167 2.99 -13.76 4.13
N GLU A 168 2.88 -12.81 3.20
CA GLU A 168 3.70 -11.57 3.21
C GLU A 168 3.60 -10.80 4.54
N ALA A 169 2.54 -11.00 5.33
CA ALA A 169 2.37 -10.41 6.65
C ALA A 169 3.18 -11.10 7.76
N THR A 170 3.64 -12.35 7.53
CA THR A 170 4.34 -13.20 8.50
C THR A 170 5.81 -13.43 8.15
N GLU A 171 6.19 -13.23 6.88
CA GLU A 171 7.61 -13.26 6.48
C GLU A 171 8.30 -11.94 6.89
N PRO A 172 9.54 -11.98 7.39
CA PRO A 172 10.32 -10.78 7.55
C PRO A 172 10.47 -10.08 6.20
N SER A 173 10.04 -8.83 6.09
CA SER A 173 10.32 -8.03 4.89
C SER A 173 11.84 -8.00 4.69
N PRO A 174 12.38 -8.63 3.63
CA PRO A 174 13.82 -8.63 3.38
C PRO A 174 14.34 -7.26 2.94
N ASP A 175 13.46 -6.24 2.91
CA ASP A 175 13.66 -4.95 2.29
C ASP A 175 13.89 -3.80 3.29
N LEU A 176 14.03 -4.10 4.59
CA LEU A 176 14.42 -3.10 5.59
C LEU A 176 15.95 -2.94 5.56
N LEU A 177 16.43 -1.71 5.30
CA LEU A 177 17.86 -1.39 5.45
C LEU A 177 18.13 -0.82 6.84
N ASP A 178 19.41 -0.63 7.16
CA ASP A 178 19.85 0.05 8.38
C ASP A 178 19.07 1.36 8.61
N GLY A 179 18.56 1.53 9.84
CA GLY A 179 17.76 2.68 10.25
C GLY A 179 16.24 2.55 10.03
N ASP A 180 15.75 1.48 9.40
CA ASP A 180 14.33 1.12 9.44
C ASP A 180 13.97 0.42 10.74
N LEU A 181 12.70 0.56 11.15
CA LEU A 181 12.19 0.00 12.38
C LEU A 181 11.09 -1.03 12.09
N ARG A 182 11.18 -2.18 12.76
CA ARG A 182 10.09 -3.14 12.87
C ARG A 182 9.33 -2.87 14.16
N TRP A 183 8.01 -2.72 14.05
CA TRP A 183 7.11 -2.67 15.19
C TRP A 183 6.33 -3.98 15.29
N PRO A 184 6.62 -4.85 16.27
CA PRO A 184 5.86 -6.08 16.45
C PRO A 184 4.43 -5.77 16.92
N THR A 185 3.45 -6.45 16.35
CA THR A 185 2.06 -6.40 16.81
C THR A 185 1.59 -7.78 17.25
N PRO A 186 0.57 -7.87 18.13
CA PRO A 186 0.00 -9.16 18.51
C PRO A 186 -0.39 -10.01 17.29
N PRO A 187 -0.29 -11.35 17.37
CA PRO A 187 -0.70 -12.24 16.29
C PRO A 187 -2.17 -12.00 15.92
N VAL A 188 -2.44 -12.01 14.62
CA VAL A 188 -3.80 -11.96 14.07
C VAL A 188 -4.30 -13.39 13.87
N PRO A 189 -5.59 -13.69 14.10
CA PRO A 189 -6.14 -15.01 13.82
C PRO A 189 -5.78 -15.50 12.40
N PRO A 190 -5.32 -16.76 12.25
CA PRO A 190 -4.96 -17.29 10.94
C PRO A 190 -6.13 -17.18 9.96
N ARG A 191 -5.85 -16.64 8.78
CA ARG A 191 -6.82 -16.56 7.69
C ARG A 191 -6.20 -17.09 6.42
N ASP A 192 -6.83 -18.10 5.84
CA ASP A 192 -6.45 -18.58 4.52
C ASP A 192 -7.03 -17.66 3.43
N HIS A 193 -6.22 -16.68 3.02
CA HIS A 193 -6.58 -15.76 1.94
C HIS A 193 -6.65 -16.44 0.56
N CYS A 194 -6.06 -17.63 0.42
CA CYS A 194 -6.06 -18.39 -0.83
C CYS A 194 -7.23 -19.38 -0.96
N ALA A 195 -7.96 -19.65 0.13
CA ALA A 195 -9.07 -20.61 0.14
C ALA A 195 -10.12 -20.31 -0.95
N ALA A 196 -10.44 -19.03 -1.17
CA ALA A 196 -11.41 -18.60 -2.18
C ALA A 196 -10.98 -18.84 -3.64
N PHE A 197 -9.68 -19.06 -3.88
CA PHE A 197 -9.12 -19.28 -5.21
C PHE A 197 -8.92 -20.76 -5.55
N ARG A 198 -9.09 -21.66 -4.56
CA ARG A 198 -9.00 -23.10 -4.81
C ARG A 198 -10.29 -23.59 -5.47
N VAL A 199 -10.20 -23.99 -6.73
CA VAL A 199 -11.31 -24.70 -7.40
C VAL A 199 -11.47 -26.07 -6.74
N PRO A 200 -12.69 -26.51 -6.37
CA PRO A 200 -12.91 -27.88 -5.93
C PRO A 200 -12.49 -28.83 -7.06
N VAL A 201 -11.53 -29.72 -6.79
CA VAL A 201 -11.23 -30.81 -7.71
C VAL A 201 -12.47 -31.71 -7.75
N SER A 202 -13.25 -31.63 -8.83
CA SER A 202 -14.30 -32.59 -9.09
C SER A 202 -13.64 -33.97 -9.19
N ARG A 203 -13.87 -34.83 -8.20
CA ARG A 203 -13.53 -36.25 -8.28
C ARG A 203 -14.39 -36.85 -9.39
N THR A 204 -13.85 -36.92 -10.61
CA THR A 204 -14.36 -37.81 -11.65
C THR A 204 -14.21 -39.24 -11.14
N ARG A 205 -15.34 -39.92 -11.00
CA ARG A 205 -15.45 -41.38 -10.79
C ARG A 205 -14.96 -42.12 -12.03
#